data_AF-A0A7W1DMG1-F1
#
_entry.id   AF-A0A7W1DMG1-F1
#
_cell.length_a   1.000
_cell.length_b   1.000
_cell.length_c   1.000
_cell.angle_alpha   90.00
_cell.angle_beta   90.00
_cell.angle_gamma   90.00
#
_symmetry.space_group_name_H-M   'P 1'
#
loop_
_entity.id
_entity.type
_entity.pdbx_description
1 polymer ?
#
loop_
_entity_poly.entity_id
_entity_poly.type
_entity_poly.pdbx_seq_one_letter_code
_entity_poly.pdbx_strand_id
1 'polypeptide(L)' 'MKAVVCPFCEIVSDHPHETQAGCIEALQAEIIRTRQVLEHVTEPLRPPKITVEEDSSPV' A
#
# COMPACT_ATOMS: atom_id res chain seq x y z
N MET A 1 15.91 2.45 12.33
CA MET A 1 16.59 1.28 11.72
C MET A 1 16.89 1.62 10.26
N LYS A 2 18.00 1.15 9.67
CA LYS A 2 18.35 1.44 8.27
C LYS A 2 17.54 0.52 7.36
N ALA A 3 16.72 1.07 6.46
CA ALA A 3 15.97 0.28 5.50
C ALA A 3 16.93 -0.40 4.50
N VAL A 4 16.69 -1.67 4.21
CA VAL A 4 17.50 -2.50 3.31
C VAL A 4 16.58 -3.12 2.26
N VAL A 5 17.05 -3.23 1.02
CA VAL A 5 16.35 -3.96 -0.03
C VAL A 5 16.49 -5.47 0.25
N CYS A 6 15.36 -6.16 0.40
CA CYS A 6 15.36 -7.61 0.53
C CYS A 6 15.88 -8.24 -0.78
N PRO A 7 16.88 -9.13 -0.76
CA PRO A 7 17.42 -9.75 -1.97
C PRO A 7 16.47 -10.79 -2.58
N PHE A 8 15.41 -11.19 -1.89
CA PHE A 8 14.47 -12.24 -2.35
C PHE A 8 13.18 -11.68 -2.96
N CYS A 9 12.63 -10.60 -2.40
CA CYS A 9 11.40 -9.98 -2.89
C CYS A 9 11.61 -8.57 -3.46
N GLU A 10 12.84 -8.05 -3.41
CA GLU A 10 13.23 -6.72 -3.89
C GLU A 10 12.48 -5.54 -3.24
N ILE A 11 11.73 -5.81 -2.16
CA ILE A 11 11.04 -4.78 -1.38
C ILE A 11 12.01 -4.15 -0.37
N VAL A 12 11.93 -2.82 -0.26
CA VAL A 12 12.59 -2.07 0.80
C VAL A 12 11.89 -2.36 2.13
N SER A 13 12.61 -2.96 3.07
CA SER A 13 12.09 -3.34 4.38
C SER A 13 12.98 -2.76 5.49
N ASP A 14 12.39 -2.45 6.63
CA ASP A 14 13.10 -2.12 7.87
C ASP A 14 13.50 -3.37 8.67
N HIS A 15 13.01 -4.56 8.27
CA HIS A 15 13.44 -5.86 8.76
C HIS A 15 14.39 -6.54 7.76
N PRO A 16 15.61 -6.93 8.20
CA PRO A 16 16.50 -7.71 7.35
C PRO A 16 15.94 -9.13 7.15
N HIS A 17 15.74 -9.53 5.89
CA HIS A 17 15.39 -10.91 5.54
C HIS A 17 16.66 -11.69 5.26
N GLU A 18 17.18 -12.41 6.25
CA GLU A 18 18.43 -13.18 6.13
C GLU A 18 18.27 -14.46 5.30
N THR A 19 17.03 -14.97 5.18
CA THR A 19 16.70 -16.18 4.43
C THR A 19 15.45 -15.98 3.58
N GLN A 20 15.30 -16.80 2.54
CA GLN A 20 14.08 -16.83 1.74
C GLN A 20 12.85 -17.19 2.59
N ALA A 21 12.99 -18.11 3.55
CA ALA A 21 11.92 -18.48 4.47
C ALA A 21 11.46 -17.26 5.31
N GLY A 22 12.40 -16.50 5.88
CA GLY A 22 12.09 -15.28 6.62
C GLY A 22 11.42 -14.20 5.76
N CYS A 23 11.81 -14.09 4.48
CA CYS A 23 11.11 -13.22 3.53
C CYS A 23 9.65 -13.64 3.32
N ILE A 24 9.37 -14.94 3.18
CA ILE A 24 8.02 -15.47 2.98
C ILE A 24 7.17 -15.20 4.23
N GLU A 25 7.70 -15.46 5.41
CA GLU A 25 7.01 -15.19 6.69
C GLU A 25 6.66 -13.71 6.84
N ALA A 26 7.60 -12.81 6.53
CA ALA A 26 7.36 -11.36 6.57
C ALA A 26 6.27 -10.92 5.58
N LEU A 27 6.28 -11.45 4.35
CA LEU A 27 5.25 -11.17 3.35
C LEU A 27 3.88 -11.69 3.80
N GLN A 28 3.81 -12.89 4.37
CA GLN A 28 2.56 -13.44 4.89
C GLN A 28 2.00 -12.59 6.02
N ALA A 29 2.85 -12.10 6.93
CA ALA A 29 2.43 -11.19 7.99
C ALA A 29 1.84 -9.88 7.44
N GLU A 30 2.46 -9.30 6.41
CA GLU A 30 1.96 -8.08 5.77
C GLU A 30 0.63 -8.29 5.05
N ILE A 31 0.46 -9.44 4.38
CA ILE A 31 -0.81 -9.82 3.75
C ILE A 31 -1.92 -9.93 4.80
N ILE A 32 -1.64 -10.55 5.96
CA ILE A 32 -2.60 -10.68 7.05
C ILE A 32 -2.98 -9.30 7.59
N ARG A 33 -2.00 -8.43 7.88
CA ARG A 33 -2.26 -7.06 8.33
C ARG A 33 -3.11 -6.28 7.32
N THR A 34 -2.76 -6.35 6.04
CA THR A 34 -3.51 -5.66 4.98
C THR A 34 -4.94 -6.16 4.90
N ARG A 35 -5.16 -7.48 4.97
CA ARG A 35 -6.52 -8.06 5.00
C ARG A 35 -7.32 -7.56 6.19
N GLN A 36 -6.73 -7.54 7.39
CA GLN A 36 -7.37 -7.01 8.59
C GLN A 36 -7.76 -5.53 8.44
N VAL A 37 -6.90 -4.71 7.82
CA VAL A 37 -7.25 -3.31 7.52
C VAL A 37 -8.45 -3.24 6.58
N LEU A 38 -8.43 -4.05 5.50
CA LEU A 38 -9.50 -4.06 4.50
C LEU A 38 -10.84 -4.60 5.03
N GLU A 39 -10.82 -5.53 5.99
CA GLU A 39 -12.04 -6.05 6.64
C GLU A 39 -12.88 -4.95 7.30
N HIS A 40 -12.26 -3.84 7.71
CA HIS A 40 -12.93 -2.71 8.36
C HIS A 40 -13.28 -1.58 7.39
N VAL A 41 -12.89 -1.67 6.11
CA VAL A 41 -13.24 -0.68 5.08
C VAL A 41 -14.53 -1.13 4.39
N THR A 42 -15.66 -0.72 4.95
CA THR A 42 -17.02 -1.08 4.47
C THR A 42 -17.57 -0.15 3.40
N GLU A 43 -16.99 1.04 3.22
CA GLU A 43 -17.43 2.00 2.19
C GLU A 43 -16.39 2.13 1.07
N PRO A 44 -16.79 1.91 -0.19
CA PRO A 44 -15.97 2.30 -1.34
C PRO A 44 -15.71 3.80 -1.25
N LEU A 45 -14.44 4.21 -1.32
CA LEU A 45 -14.07 5.61 -1.45
C LEU A 45 -14.82 6.20 -2.66
N ARG A 46 -15.87 6.99 -2.42
CA ARG A 46 -16.59 7.68 -3.49
C ARG A 46 -15.58 8.62 -4.16
N PRO A 47 -15.36 8.54 -5.47
CA PRO A 47 -14.48 9.46 -6.17
C PRO A 47 -14.92 10.91 -5.87
N PRO A 48 -13.97 11.83 -5.60
CA PRO A 48 -14.32 13.23 -5.39
C PRO A 48 -15.05 13.74 -6.63
N LYS A 49 -16.21 14.39 -6.42
CA LYS A 49 -16.91 15.10 -7.49
C LYS A 49 -16.05 16.30 -7.88
N ILE A 50 -15.27 16.15 -8.94
CA ILE A 50 -14.60 17.28 -9.58
C ILE A 50 -15.72 18.07 -10.28
N THR A 51 -16.26 19.09 -9.62
CA THR A 51 -17.06 20.11 -10.29
C THR A 51 -16.08 20.96 -11.09
N VAL A 52 -16.03 20.70 -12.40
CA VAL A 52 -15.43 21.66 -13.34
C VAL A 52 -16.38 22.85 -13.31
N GLU A 53 -16.01 23.90 -12.58
CA GLU A 53 -16.67 25.19 -12.75
C GLU A 53 -16.39 25.64 -14.19
N GLU A 54 -17.45 25.64 -14.99
CA GLU A 54 -17.49 26.19 -16.33
C GLU A 54 -17.15 27.69 -16.21
N ASP A 55 -15.89 28.04 -16.43
CA ASP A 55 -15.47 29.43 -16.61
C ASP A 55 -16.09 29.94 -17.92
N SER A 56 -17.34 30.40 -17.80
CA SER A 56 -18.06 31.12 -18.84
C SER A 56 -17.34 32.44 -19.07
N SER A 57 -16.33 32.44 -19.93
CA SER A 57 -15.81 33.64 -20.56
C SER A 57 -16.62 33.93 -21.83
N PRO A 58 -17.37 35.04 -21.90
CA PRO A 58 -18.03 35.47 -23.13
C PRO A 58 -16.97 36.09 -24.05
N VAL A 59 -16.89 35.60 -25.29
CA VAL A 59 -16.27 36.31 -26.41
C VAL A 59 -17.37 36.97 -27.23
#